data_AF-A0A9E6V551-F1
#
_entry.id   AF-A0A9E6V551-F1
#
_cell.length_a   1.000
_cell.length_b   1.000
_cell.length_c   1.000
_cell.angle_alpha   90.00
_cell.angle_beta   90.00
_cell.angle_gamma   90.00
#
_symmetry.space_group_name_H-M   'P 1'
#
loop_
_entity.id
_entity.type
_entity.pdbx_description
1 polymer ?
#
loop_
_entity_poly.entity_id
_entity_poly.type
_entity_poly.pdbx_seq_one_letter_code
_entity_poly.pdbx_strand_id
1 'polypeptide(L)'
;MTRQHSDMGWIYGLIPTFPNALDDFPIWLQHEPWHGDGWHRYAHHCEAHGNLDAAIDAYSRAIDIAHRYHPIIHFDHAALHYHEAIILHALKRDDEAHSALTKAIFQDHQHSPALALQRDGWHNAPSFHAYHTPFAAYHDKWQQLTRNMALSLPMTAYHHTHDAWVHAYQEHDFEAMQEISATLSDAVLCASGWLYRSLTYAYEGAWEAAFSAIQHGLTCMAITHKHYHYGASLHYLERGRCWLAQQEAALAYMDAVRACDIDIHHREAKLFLFEAQKALKL
;
A
#
# COMPACT_ATOMS: atom_id res chain seq x y z
N MET A 1 -25.38 -3.32 -6.93
CA MET A 1 -24.04 -3.28 -7.54
C MET A 1 -23.03 -3.14 -6.41
N THR A 2 -22.38 -4.24 -6.09
CA THR A 2 -21.44 -4.40 -4.97
C THR A 2 -20.15 -3.62 -5.26
N ARG A 3 -19.85 -2.64 -4.40
CA ARG A 3 -18.66 -1.78 -4.48
C ARG A 3 -17.48 -2.53 -3.87
N GLN A 4 -16.62 -3.10 -4.70
CA GLN A 4 -15.38 -3.74 -4.26
C GLN A 4 -14.34 -2.67 -3.93
N HIS A 5 -14.06 -2.53 -2.65
CA HIS A 5 -12.91 -1.77 -2.14
C HIS A 5 -11.71 -2.73 -2.19
N SER A 6 -10.67 -2.39 -2.96
CA SER A 6 -9.33 -2.86 -2.64
C SER A 6 -8.76 -1.96 -1.54
N ASP A 7 -7.80 -2.44 -0.76
CA ASP A 7 -7.17 -1.68 0.34
C ASP A 7 -6.49 -0.37 -0.17
N MET A 8 -6.29 -0.25 -1.49
CA MET A 8 -5.84 0.96 -2.18
C MET A 8 -6.95 1.83 -2.75
N GLY A 9 -8.18 1.33 -2.85
CA GLY A 9 -9.38 2.07 -3.26
C GLY A 9 -9.83 3.16 -2.28
N TRP A 10 -8.98 3.54 -1.31
CA TRP A 10 -9.19 4.70 -0.44
C TRP A 10 -8.12 5.80 -0.65
N ILE A 11 -6.89 5.46 -1.03
CA ILE A 11 -5.91 6.43 -1.57
C ILE A 11 -6.26 6.78 -3.03
N TYR A 12 -6.82 5.79 -3.74
CA TYR A 12 -7.23 5.80 -5.15
C TYR A 12 -8.74 5.54 -5.30
N GLY A 13 -9.55 6.02 -4.36
CA GLY A 13 -10.98 5.75 -4.32
C GLY A 13 -11.78 6.34 -5.47
N LEU A 14 -13.10 6.10 -5.44
CA LEU A 14 -14.02 6.71 -6.40
C LEU A 14 -13.97 8.23 -6.24
N ILE A 15 -13.28 8.88 -7.16
CA ILE A 15 -13.23 10.33 -7.18
C ILE A 15 -14.58 10.84 -7.70
N PRO A 16 -15.26 11.73 -6.95
CA PRO A 16 -16.48 12.33 -7.44
C PRO A 16 -16.25 13.03 -8.78
N THR A 17 -17.19 12.89 -9.69
CA THR A 17 -17.20 13.70 -10.90
C THR A 17 -17.70 15.08 -10.53
N PHE A 18 -16.81 16.06 -10.54
CA PHE A 18 -17.16 17.46 -10.27
C PHE A 18 -17.45 18.21 -11.57
N PRO A 19 -18.67 18.76 -11.76
CA PRO A 19 -18.97 19.61 -12.91
C PRO A 19 -18.09 20.86 -12.97
N ASN A 20 -17.68 21.38 -11.81
CA ASN A 20 -16.75 22.50 -11.69
C ASN A 20 -15.54 22.12 -10.84
N ALA A 21 -14.68 21.29 -11.43
CA ALA A 21 -13.54 20.69 -10.75
C ALA A 21 -12.63 21.70 -10.04
N LEU A 22 -12.39 22.90 -10.59
CA LEU A 22 -11.50 23.88 -9.96
C LEU A 22 -12.06 24.44 -8.64
N ASP A 23 -13.39 24.49 -8.49
CA ASP A 23 -14.06 25.01 -7.30
C ASP A 23 -14.42 23.89 -6.31
N ASP A 24 -14.84 22.74 -6.83
CA ASP A 24 -15.36 21.64 -6.02
C ASP A 24 -14.24 20.78 -5.39
N PHE A 25 -13.13 20.54 -6.10
CA PHE A 25 -12.02 19.73 -5.56
C PHE A 25 -11.41 20.34 -4.30
N PRO A 26 -11.09 21.66 -4.24
CA PRO A 26 -10.57 22.25 -3.02
C PRO A 26 -11.49 22.06 -1.81
N ILE A 27 -12.81 22.15 -1.99
CA ILE A 27 -13.78 21.93 -0.91
C ILE A 27 -13.76 20.46 -0.47
N TRP A 28 -13.79 19.53 -1.42
CA TRP A 28 -13.76 18.11 -1.09
C TRP A 28 -12.42 17.69 -0.44
N LEU A 29 -11.29 18.20 -0.94
CA LEU A 29 -9.94 17.95 -0.39
C LEU A 29 -9.72 18.61 0.97
N GLN A 30 -10.52 19.60 1.39
CA GLN A 30 -10.53 20.06 2.78
C GLN A 30 -11.06 18.97 3.73
N HIS A 31 -12.00 18.15 3.25
CA HIS A 31 -12.56 17.03 4.00
C HIS A 31 -11.75 15.73 3.81
N GLU A 32 -11.13 15.55 2.63
CA GLU A 32 -10.32 14.39 2.28
C GLU A 32 -8.86 14.75 1.91
N PRO A 33 -8.10 15.45 2.79
CA PRO A 33 -6.78 15.98 2.42
C PRO A 33 -5.72 14.89 2.22
N TRP A 34 -6.06 13.62 2.47
CA TRP A 34 -5.19 12.45 2.37
C TRP A 34 -5.40 11.66 1.07
N HIS A 35 -6.34 12.09 0.22
CA HIS A 35 -6.68 11.38 -1.01
C HIS A 35 -5.67 11.73 -2.12
N GLY A 36 -4.63 10.91 -2.28
CA GLY A 36 -3.54 11.12 -3.23
C GLY A 36 -4.02 11.34 -4.67
N ASP A 37 -4.92 10.49 -5.16
CA ASP A 37 -5.50 10.67 -6.49
C ASP A 37 -6.37 11.91 -6.60
N GLY A 38 -6.94 12.36 -5.48
CA GLY A 38 -7.79 13.54 -5.42
C GLY A 38 -6.97 14.78 -5.73
N TRP A 39 -5.85 14.90 -5.04
CA TRP A 39 -4.82 15.90 -5.31
C TRP A 39 -4.26 15.78 -6.73
N HIS A 40 -3.97 14.57 -7.21
CA HIS A 40 -3.49 14.37 -8.58
C HIS A 40 -4.51 14.84 -9.64
N ARG A 41 -5.79 14.54 -9.47
CA ARG A 41 -6.83 15.00 -10.41
C ARG A 41 -7.03 16.50 -10.34
N TYR A 42 -7.06 17.07 -9.14
CA TYR A 42 -7.10 18.52 -8.98
C TYR A 42 -5.91 19.18 -9.70
N ALA A 43 -4.70 18.64 -9.56
CA ALA A 43 -3.52 19.12 -10.25
C ALA A 43 -3.68 19.11 -11.78
N HIS A 44 -4.18 18.00 -12.34
CA HIS A 44 -4.44 17.88 -13.78
C HIS A 44 -5.49 18.91 -14.26
N HIS A 45 -6.49 19.24 -13.43
CA HIS A 45 -7.43 20.31 -13.74
C HIS A 45 -6.76 21.69 -13.70
N CYS A 46 -5.91 21.97 -12.71
CA CYS A 46 -5.14 23.21 -12.67
C CYS A 46 -4.23 23.37 -13.89
N GLU A 47 -3.50 22.31 -14.26
CA GLU A 47 -2.63 22.28 -15.45
C GLU A 47 -3.42 22.56 -16.73
N ALA A 48 -4.56 21.89 -16.93
CA ALA A 48 -5.40 22.08 -18.11
C ALA A 48 -5.93 23.52 -18.27
N HIS A 49 -5.96 24.30 -17.18
CA HIS A 49 -6.34 25.70 -17.18
C HIS A 49 -5.14 26.67 -17.13
N GLY A 50 -3.92 26.15 -17.30
CA GLY A 50 -2.68 26.93 -17.32
C GLY A 50 -2.20 27.40 -15.94
N ASN A 51 -2.82 26.95 -14.85
CA ASN A 51 -2.40 27.28 -13.50
C ASN A 51 -1.33 26.30 -13.01
N LEU A 52 -0.12 26.45 -13.57
CA LEU A 52 0.99 25.52 -13.33
C LEU A 52 1.45 25.52 -11.86
N ASP A 53 1.46 26.67 -11.18
CA ASP A 53 1.86 26.75 -9.76
C ASP A 53 0.92 25.94 -8.86
N ALA A 54 -0.40 26.05 -9.08
CA ALA A 54 -1.38 25.25 -8.33
C ALA A 54 -1.30 23.76 -8.67
N ALA A 55 -1.03 23.41 -9.95
CA ALA A 55 -0.83 22.03 -10.36
C ALA A 55 0.39 21.42 -9.65
N ILE A 56 1.50 22.15 -9.59
CA ILE A 56 2.73 21.73 -8.90
C ILE A 56 2.50 21.52 -7.41
N ASP A 57 1.80 22.45 -6.72
CA ASP A 57 1.49 22.29 -5.30
C ASP A 57 0.63 21.04 -5.07
N ALA A 58 -0.41 20.85 -5.89
CA ALA A 58 -1.30 19.70 -5.80
C ALA A 58 -0.58 18.36 -6.09
N TYR A 59 0.27 18.28 -7.13
CA TYR A 59 1.09 17.09 -7.35
C TYR A 59 2.07 16.84 -6.21
N SER A 60 2.63 17.89 -5.61
CA SER A 60 3.52 17.77 -4.44
C SER A 60 2.78 17.17 -3.24
N ARG A 61 1.52 17.57 -3.01
CA ARG A 61 0.66 16.93 -2.00
C ARG A 61 0.43 15.45 -2.29
N ALA A 62 0.14 15.09 -3.54
CA ALA A 62 -0.03 13.70 -3.95
C ALA A 62 1.24 12.86 -3.72
N ILE A 63 2.42 13.42 -4.04
CA ILE A 63 3.73 12.80 -3.78
C ILE A 63 3.97 12.58 -2.28
N ASP A 64 3.72 13.60 -1.46
CA ASP A 64 3.87 13.53 0.00
C ASP A 64 2.98 12.44 0.60
N ILE A 65 1.75 12.35 0.09
CA ILE A 65 0.79 11.32 0.47
C ILE A 65 1.31 9.93 0.08
N ALA A 66 1.72 9.74 -1.17
CA ALA A 66 2.26 8.47 -1.64
C ALA A 66 3.41 8.01 -0.73
N HIS A 67 4.43 8.86 -0.53
CA HIS A 67 5.56 8.55 0.36
C HIS A 67 5.16 8.13 1.78
N ARG A 68 4.09 8.68 2.35
CA ARG A 68 3.59 8.28 3.68
C ARG A 68 2.99 6.88 3.70
N TYR A 69 2.34 6.48 2.61
CA TYR A 69 1.70 5.17 2.48
C TYR A 69 2.66 4.08 1.96
N HIS A 70 3.78 4.46 1.34
CA HIS A 70 4.80 3.54 0.86
C HIS A 70 5.23 2.47 1.88
N PRO A 71 5.54 2.80 3.15
CA PRO A 71 6.01 1.80 4.10
C PRO A 71 4.92 0.76 4.45
N ILE A 72 3.65 1.15 4.42
CA ILE A 72 2.54 0.24 4.78
C ILE A 72 2.47 -0.93 3.81
N ILE A 73 2.57 -0.65 2.51
CA ILE A 73 2.51 -1.68 1.46
C ILE A 73 3.66 -2.68 1.64
N HIS A 74 4.85 -2.19 2.00
CA HIS A 74 5.99 -3.03 2.30
C HIS A 74 5.80 -3.84 3.59
N PHE A 75 5.19 -3.28 4.63
CA PHE A 75 4.90 -4.01 5.87
C PHE A 75 3.89 -5.13 5.66
N ASP A 76 2.81 -4.89 4.91
CA ASP A 76 1.83 -5.93 4.60
C ASP A 76 2.44 -7.03 3.72
N HIS A 77 3.28 -6.64 2.76
CA HIS A 77 4.00 -7.59 1.93
C HIS A 77 5.02 -8.42 2.74
N ALA A 78 5.68 -7.81 3.71
CA ALA A 78 6.57 -8.49 4.65
C ALA A 78 5.81 -9.51 5.49
N ALA A 79 4.65 -9.13 6.03
CA ALA A 79 3.79 -10.01 6.82
C ALA A 79 3.34 -11.23 6.00
N LEU A 80 2.88 -11.04 4.76
CA LEU A 80 2.49 -12.13 3.87
C LEU A 80 3.64 -13.13 3.66
N HIS A 81 4.85 -12.66 3.37
CA HIS A 81 6.02 -13.53 3.19
C HIS A 81 6.47 -14.20 4.50
N TYR A 82 6.35 -13.53 5.63
CA TYR A 82 6.62 -14.13 6.94
C TYR A 82 5.67 -15.30 7.22
N HIS A 83 4.37 -15.13 6.96
CA HIS A 83 3.39 -16.20 7.14
C HIS A 83 3.53 -17.32 6.11
N GLU A 84 3.87 -16.99 4.87
CA GLU A 84 4.26 -17.97 3.86
C GLU A 84 5.40 -18.86 4.38
N ALA A 85 6.43 -18.27 5.00
CA ALA A 85 7.55 -18.99 5.57
C ALA A 85 7.11 -19.99 6.67
N ILE A 86 6.23 -19.56 7.59
CA ILE A 86 5.72 -20.45 8.66
C ILE A 86 4.94 -21.62 8.06
N ILE A 87 4.05 -21.35 7.10
CA ILE A 87 3.23 -22.38 6.46
C ILE A 87 4.09 -23.39 5.70
N LEU A 88 5.09 -22.91 4.95
CA LEU A 88 6.03 -23.76 4.24
C LEU A 88 6.83 -24.66 5.19
N HIS A 89 7.27 -24.13 6.33
CA HIS A 89 7.93 -24.94 7.36
C HIS A 89 7.01 -26.02 7.94
N ALA A 90 5.74 -25.67 8.22
CA ALA A 90 4.74 -26.64 8.69
C ALA A 90 4.52 -27.78 7.66
N LEU A 91 4.55 -27.44 6.37
CA LEU A 91 4.48 -28.37 5.24
C LEU A 91 5.81 -29.12 4.96
N LYS A 92 6.86 -28.93 5.77
CA LYS A 92 8.18 -29.54 5.60
C LYS A 92 8.90 -29.13 4.31
N ARG A 93 8.65 -27.90 3.84
CA ARG A 93 9.26 -27.27 2.66
C ARG A 93 10.29 -26.22 3.11
N ASP A 94 11.29 -26.65 3.86
CA ASP A 94 12.19 -25.76 4.61
C ASP A 94 13.02 -24.81 3.72
N ASP A 95 13.49 -25.26 2.56
CA ASP A 95 14.25 -24.39 1.64
C ASP A 95 13.39 -23.22 1.13
N GLU A 96 12.13 -23.51 0.80
CA GLU A 96 11.17 -22.49 0.37
C GLU A 96 10.80 -21.56 1.52
N ALA A 97 10.69 -22.11 2.74
CA ALA A 97 10.45 -21.32 3.95
C ALA A 97 11.56 -20.30 4.19
N HIS A 98 12.83 -20.69 4.04
CA HIS A 98 13.97 -19.77 4.15
C HIS A 98 13.95 -18.68 3.06
N SER A 99 13.56 -19.05 1.84
CA SER A 99 13.39 -18.10 0.73
C SER A 99 12.30 -17.06 1.05
N ALA A 100 11.13 -17.51 1.51
CA ALA A 100 10.04 -16.63 1.92
C ALA A 100 10.44 -15.71 3.08
N LEU A 101 11.16 -16.22 4.08
CA LEU A 101 11.68 -15.43 5.20
C LEU A 101 12.64 -14.31 4.73
N THR A 102 13.50 -14.61 3.76
CA THR A 102 14.40 -13.63 3.15
C THR A 102 13.62 -12.53 2.43
N LYS A 103 12.53 -12.88 1.74
CA LYS A 103 11.66 -11.89 1.11
C LYS A 103 10.95 -11.01 2.14
N ALA A 104 10.51 -11.57 3.27
CA ALA A 104 9.91 -10.79 4.35
C ALA A 104 10.87 -9.72 4.87
N ILE A 105 12.11 -10.11 5.17
CA ILE A 105 13.17 -9.19 5.62
C ILE A 105 13.56 -8.18 4.53
N PHE A 106 13.49 -8.56 3.26
CA PHE A 106 13.73 -7.64 2.16
C PHE A 106 12.68 -6.54 2.09
N GLN A 107 11.40 -6.87 2.31
CA GLN A 107 10.31 -5.88 2.32
C GLN A 107 10.38 -4.98 3.56
N ASP A 108 10.66 -5.56 4.73
CA ASP A 108 10.86 -4.83 5.97
C ASP A 108 12.12 -5.32 6.68
N HIS A 109 13.20 -4.53 6.55
CA HIS A 109 14.49 -4.82 7.15
C HIS A 109 14.48 -4.84 8.68
N GLN A 110 13.39 -4.38 9.31
CA GLN A 110 13.18 -4.37 10.75
C GLN A 110 12.07 -5.33 11.20
N HIS A 111 11.63 -6.24 10.32
CA HIS A 111 10.56 -7.20 10.60
C HIS A 111 10.98 -8.16 11.72
N SER A 112 10.70 -7.76 12.96
CA SER A 112 11.27 -8.38 14.16
C SER A 112 10.98 -9.89 14.28
N PRO A 113 9.75 -10.38 13.99
CA PRO A 113 9.48 -11.82 13.99
C PRO A 113 10.31 -12.59 12.95
N ALA A 114 10.54 -12.01 11.77
CA ALA A 114 11.28 -12.67 10.69
C ALA A 114 12.77 -12.73 11.02
N LEU A 115 13.32 -11.63 11.56
CA LEU A 115 14.70 -11.57 12.04
C LEU A 115 14.96 -12.55 13.19
N ALA A 116 14.01 -12.71 14.12
CA ALA A 116 14.10 -13.70 15.20
C ALA A 116 14.15 -15.13 14.65
N LEU A 117 13.25 -15.48 13.71
CA LEU A 117 13.27 -16.78 13.04
C LEU A 117 14.58 -17.04 12.31
N GLN A 118 15.11 -16.03 11.60
CA GLN A 118 16.36 -16.17 10.85
C GLN A 118 17.56 -16.41 11.78
N ARG A 119 17.59 -15.74 12.94
CA ARG A 119 18.68 -15.83 13.92
C ARG A 119 18.61 -17.11 14.75
N ASP A 120 17.44 -17.43 15.27
CA ASP A 120 17.25 -18.46 16.30
C ASP A 120 16.77 -19.79 15.72
N GLY A 121 16.43 -19.82 14.43
CA GLY A 121 15.88 -20.98 13.73
C GLY A 121 14.44 -21.31 14.13
N TRP A 122 13.90 -22.36 13.54
CA TRP A 122 12.49 -22.76 13.67
C TRP A 122 12.14 -23.35 15.05
N HIS A 123 13.13 -23.72 15.87
CA HIS A 123 12.92 -24.32 17.19
C HIS A 123 12.25 -23.39 18.20
N ASN A 124 12.38 -22.07 17.97
CA ASN A 124 11.73 -21.02 18.76
C ASN A 124 10.74 -20.21 17.91
N ALA A 125 10.26 -20.77 16.79
CA ALA A 125 9.28 -20.08 15.98
C ALA A 125 8.08 -19.67 16.85
N PRO A 126 7.63 -18.41 16.81
CA PRO A 126 6.43 -18.01 17.51
C PRO A 126 5.30 -18.95 17.08
N SER A 127 4.52 -19.44 18.05
CA SER A 127 3.24 -20.05 17.70
C SER A 127 2.45 -19.03 16.89
N PHE A 128 1.58 -19.51 15.99
CA PHE A 128 0.72 -18.62 15.19
C PHE A 128 0.09 -17.50 16.04
N HIS A 129 -0.24 -17.82 17.30
CA HIS A 129 -0.85 -16.96 18.32
C HIS A 129 -0.09 -15.68 18.67
N ALA A 130 1.16 -15.52 18.25
CA ALA A 130 1.93 -14.29 18.41
C ALA A 130 1.81 -13.33 17.22
N TYR A 131 0.86 -13.56 16.30
CA TYR A 131 0.61 -12.64 15.19
C TYR A 131 0.20 -11.26 15.72
N HIS A 132 1.13 -10.32 15.65
CA HIS A 132 0.87 -8.90 15.77
C HIS A 132 0.94 -8.32 14.37
N THR A 133 -0.19 -7.82 13.87
CA THR A 133 -0.20 -7.21 12.55
C THR A 133 0.67 -5.95 12.61
N PRO A 134 1.52 -5.69 11.61
CA PRO A 134 2.16 -4.39 11.47
C PRO A 134 1.11 -3.29 11.44
N PHE A 135 -0.09 -3.58 10.93
CA PHE A 135 -1.24 -2.69 10.96
C PHE A 135 -1.71 -2.34 12.39
N ALA A 136 -1.59 -3.19 13.41
CA ALA A 136 -1.97 -2.87 14.80
C ALA A 136 -0.95 -1.94 15.45
N ALA A 137 0.35 -2.24 15.30
CA ALA A 137 1.42 -1.35 15.74
C ALA A 137 1.41 -0.01 14.95
N TYR A 138 1.09 -0.08 13.66
CA TYR A 138 0.87 1.07 12.81
C TYR A 138 -0.42 1.79 13.17
N HIS A 139 -1.50 1.11 13.54
CA HIS A 139 -2.76 1.70 13.99
C HIS A 139 -2.55 2.45 15.30
N ASP A 140 -1.78 1.90 16.24
CA ASP A 140 -1.39 2.64 17.45
C ASP A 140 -0.58 3.88 17.10
N LYS A 141 0.40 3.76 16.20
CA LYS A 141 1.23 4.87 15.73
C LYS A 141 0.43 5.88 14.90
N TRP A 142 -0.55 5.43 14.14
CA TRP A 142 -1.45 6.21 13.30
C TRP A 142 -2.48 6.91 14.17
N GLN A 143 -3.09 6.23 15.15
CA GLN A 143 -3.91 6.87 16.19
C GLN A 143 -3.09 7.90 16.96
N GLN A 144 -1.82 7.64 17.23
CA GLN A 144 -0.93 8.60 17.88
C GLN A 144 -0.64 9.81 16.98
N LEU A 145 -0.39 9.61 15.68
CA LEU A 145 -0.27 10.69 14.69
C LEU A 145 -1.58 11.48 14.54
N THR A 146 -2.72 10.80 14.48
CA THR A 146 -4.08 11.36 14.40
C THR A 146 -4.43 12.18 15.64
N ARG A 147 -4.07 11.69 16.84
CA ARG A 147 -4.16 12.42 18.13
C ARG A 147 -3.26 13.65 18.17
N ASN A 148 -2.04 13.55 17.64
CA ASN A 148 -1.06 14.64 17.63
C ASN A 148 -1.38 15.71 16.57
N MET A 149 -2.13 15.38 15.53
CA MET A 149 -2.50 16.28 14.43
C MET A 149 -3.93 16.83 14.50
N ALA A 150 -4.68 16.53 15.58
CA ALA A 150 -6.10 16.91 15.76
C ALA A 150 -7.02 16.47 14.60
N LEU A 151 -6.78 15.27 14.06
CA LEU A 151 -7.55 14.74 12.94
C LEU A 151 -8.63 13.76 13.45
N SER A 152 -9.81 13.83 12.86
CA SER A 152 -10.91 12.88 13.03
C SER A 152 -11.03 12.13 11.71
N LEU A 153 -10.41 10.96 11.63
CA LEU A 153 -10.45 10.13 10.42
C LEU A 153 -11.54 9.07 10.59
N PRO A 154 -12.53 9.00 9.70
CA PRO A 154 -13.47 7.88 9.71
C PRO A 154 -12.72 6.60 9.34
N MET A 155 -12.80 5.59 10.21
CA MET A 155 -12.36 4.24 9.91
C MET A 155 -13.16 3.73 8.72
N THR A 156 -12.50 3.11 7.74
CA THR A 156 -13.19 2.51 6.61
C THR A 156 -13.93 1.26 7.08
N ALA A 157 -14.95 0.84 6.31
CA ALA A 157 -15.58 -0.46 6.55
C ALA A 157 -14.54 -1.60 6.58
N TYR A 158 -13.50 -1.50 5.75
CA TYR A 158 -12.37 -2.42 5.79
C TYR A 158 -11.59 -2.37 7.11
N HIS A 159 -11.24 -1.18 7.62
CA HIS A 159 -10.53 -1.07 8.89
C HIS A 159 -11.37 -1.63 10.05
N HIS A 160 -12.68 -1.40 10.03
CA HIS A 160 -13.58 -2.01 11.00
C HIS A 160 -13.61 -3.54 10.88
N THR A 161 -13.63 -4.09 9.66
CA THR A 161 -13.61 -5.53 9.43
C THR A 161 -12.25 -6.15 9.80
N HIS A 162 -11.15 -5.45 9.52
CA HIS A 162 -9.80 -5.79 9.96
C HIS A 162 -9.73 -5.89 11.49
N ASP A 163 -10.16 -4.84 12.19
CA ASP A 163 -10.10 -4.78 13.64
C ASP A 163 -11.02 -5.82 14.28
N ALA A 164 -12.20 -6.04 13.69
CA ALA A 164 -13.10 -7.12 14.11
C ALA A 164 -12.44 -8.50 13.96
N TRP A 165 -11.71 -8.74 12.85
CA TRP A 165 -10.99 -10.00 12.68
C TRP A 165 -9.86 -10.15 13.70
N VAL A 166 -9.05 -9.10 13.92
CA VAL A 166 -7.95 -9.11 14.89
C VAL A 166 -8.48 -9.35 16.30
N HIS A 167 -9.59 -8.71 16.67
CA HIS A 167 -10.25 -8.93 17.95
C HIS A 167 -10.72 -10.39 18.07
N ALA A 168 -11.42 -10.91 17.06
CA ALA A 168 -11.86 -12.31 17.05
C ALA A 168 -10.67 -13.29 17.18
N TYR A 169 -9.56 -12.98 16.51
CA TYR A 169 -8.32 -13.74 16.61
C TYR A 169 -7.74 -13.75 18.03
N GLN A 170 -7.67 -12.58 18.68
CA GLN A 170 -7.16 -12.43 20.05
C GLN A 170 -8.03 -13.15 21.08
N GLU A 171 -9.35 -13.17 20.86
CA GLU A 171 -10.31 -13.86 21.73
C GLU A 171 -10.45 -15.36 21.39
N HIS A 172 -9.70 -15.86 20.40
CA HIS A 172 -9.83 -17.22 19.89
C HIS A 172 -11.26 -17.58 19.42
N ASP A 173 -11.98 -16.60 18.85
CA ASP A 173 -13.34 -16.76 18.29
C ASP A 173 -13.27 -17.19 16.81
N PHE A 174 -13.26 -18.51 16.60
CA PHE A 174 -13.08 -19.11 15.27
C PHE A 174 -14.25 -18.88 14.32
N GLU A 175 -15.47 -18.88 14.84
CA GLU A 175 -16.66 -18.71 14.01
C GLU A 175 -16.68 -17.28 13.43
N ALA A 176 -16.40 -16.28 14.26
CA ALA A 176 -16.26 -14.90 13.82
C ALA A 176 -15.10 -14.72 12.81
N MET A 177 -13.94 -15.35 13.06
CA MET A 177 -12.82 -15.30 12.11
C MET A 177 -13.17 -15.88 10.74
N GLN A 178 -13.90 -16.99 10.69
CA GLN A 178 -14.34 -17.62 9.44
C GLN A 178 -15.33 -16.72 8.69
N GLU A 179 -16.35 -16.21 9.35
CA GLU A 179 -17.37 -15.33 8.75
C GLU A 179 -16.74 -14.06 8.17
N ILE A 180 -15.84 -13.42 8.94
CA ILE A 180 -15.16 -12.20 8.53
C ILE A 180 -14.20 -12.47 7.36
N SER A 181 -13.40 -13.55 7.43
CA SER A 181 -12.45 -13.89 6.36
C SER A 181 -13.14 -14.25 5.03
N ALA A 182 -14.30 -14.91 5.09
CA ALA A 182 -15.12 -15.20 3.91
C ALA A 182 -15.56 -13.89 3.24
N THR A 183 -16.06 -12.93 4.04
CA THR A 183 -16.48 -11.60 3.59
C THR A 183 -15.34 -10.81 2.93
N LEU A 184 -14.12 -10.92 3.45
CA LEU A 184 -12.95 -10.21 2.92
C LEU A 184 -12.41 -10.85 1.62
N SER A 185 -12.54 -12.17 1.45
CA SER A 185 -12.01 -12.86 0.27
C SER A 185 -12.80 -12.64 -1.03
N ASP A 186 -14.05 -12.14 -0.93
CA ASP A 186 -14.85 -11.74 -2.09
C ASP A 186 -14.36 -10.43 -2.72
N ALA A 187 -13.49 -9.68 -2.02
CA ALA A 187 -12.76 -8.55 -2.59
C ALA A 187 -11.47 -9.07 -3.25
N VAL A 188 -11.52 -9.27 -4.57
CA VAL A 188 -10.48 -9.89 -5.42
C VAL A 188 -9.07 -9.29 -5.24
N LEU A 189 -8.92 -8.10 -4.65
CA LEU A 189 -7.64 -7.41 -4.45
C LEU A 189 -7.33 -7.04 -2.99
N CYS A 190 -7.98 -7.69 -2.02
CA CYS A 190 -7.73 -7.47 -0.59
C CYS A 190 -6.67 -8.47 -0.09
N ALA A 191 -5.40 -8.08 -0.14
CA ALA A 191 -4.29 -8.95 0.25
C ALA A 191 -4.36 -9.36 1.73
N SER A 192 -4.78 -8.44 2.61
CA SER A 192 -4.95 -8.73 4.04
C SER A 192 -6.12 -9.68 4.30
N GLY A 193 -7.18 -9.62 3.50
CA GLY A 193 -8.28 -10.59 3.56
C GLY A 193 -7.81 -12.03 3.32
N TRP A 194 -6.95 -12.21 2.32
CA TRP A 194 -6.31 -13.49 2.03
C TRP A 194 -5.31 -13.92 3.11
N LEU A 195 -4.59 -12.97 3.70
CA LEU A 195 -3.76 -13.24 4.88
C LEU A 195 -4.60 -13.81 6.02
N TYR A 196 -5.68 -13.14 6.41
CA TYR A 196 -6.57 -13.61 7.49
C TYR A 196 -7.15 -14.99 7.22
N ARG A 197 -7.61 -15.22 5.99
CA ARG A 197 -8.09 -16.55 5.58
C ARG A 197 -7.01 -17.61 5.71
N SER A 198 -5.78 -17.30 5.33
CA SER A 198 -4.63 -18.19 5.50
C SER A 198 -4.36 -18.48 6.98
N LEU A 199 -4.41 -17.46 7.85
CA LEU A 199 -4.23 -17.61 9.29
C LEU A 199 -5.31 -18.51 9.89
N THR A 200 -6.59 -18.35 9.50
CA THR A 200 -7.69 -19.20 9.94
C THR A 200 -7.45 -20.67 9.56
N TYR A 201 -7.09 -20.95 8.30
CA TYR A 201 -6.79 -22.33 7.87
C TYR A 201 -5.58 -22.93 8.58
N ALA A 202 -4.52 -22.14 8.80
CA ALA A 202 -3.35 -22.60 9.52
C ALA A 202 -3.68 -22.94 10.98
N TYR A 203 -4.54 -22.15 11.62
CA TYR A 203 -5.01 -22.43 12.98
C TYR A 203 -5.73 -23.78 13.08
N GLU A 204 -6.54 -24.13 12.08
CA GLU A 204 -7.23 -25.42 11.97
C GLU A 204 -6.30 -26.59 11.59
N GLY A 205 -5.03 -26.31 11.30
CA GLY A 205 -4.08 -27.30 10.79
C GLY A 205 -4.29 -27.66 9.32
N ALA A 206 -5.12 -26.91 8.59
CA ALA A 206 -5.37 -27.07 7.16
C ALA A 206 -4.26 -26.41 6.32
N TRP A 207 -3.02 -26.88 6.48
CA TRP A 207 -1.81 -26.23 5.96
C TRP A 207 -1.80 -26.01 4.44
N GLU A 208 -2.34 -26.94 3.65
CA GLU A 208 -2.44 -26.77 2.19
C GLU A 208 -3.44 -25.68 1.80
N ALA A 209 -4.58 -25.59 2.51
CA ALA A 209 -5.54 -24.52 2.29
C ALA A 209 -4.97 -23.16 2.72
N ALA A 210 -4.24 -23.13 3.83
CA ALA A 210 -3.51 -21.96 4.29
C ALA A 210 -2.47 -21.50 3.26
N PHE A 211 -1.71 -22.44 2.68
CA PHE A 211 -0.74 -22.15 1.63
C PHE A 211 -1.41 -21.61 0.36
N SER A 212 -2.51 -22.21 -0.08
CA SER A 212 -3.28 -21.69 -1.21
C SER A 212 -3.73 -20.25 -0.95
N ALA A 213 -4.31 -19.96 0.22
CA ALA A 213 -4.77 -18.62 0.57
C ALA A 213 -3.62 -17.59 0.62
N ILE A 214 -2.45 -17.93 1.19
CA ILE A 214 -1.32 -16.99 1.26
C ILE A 214 -0.76 -16.66 -0.13
N GLN A 215 -0.74 -17.63 -1.05
CA GLN A 215 -0.32 -17.39 -2.44
C GLN A 215 -1.28 -16.44 -3.19
N HIS A 216 -2.58 -16.53 -2.91
CA HIS A 216 -3.56 -15.56 -3.44
C HIS A 216 -3.31 -14.17 -2.86
N GLY A 217 -3.05 -14.07 -1.55
CA GLY A 217 -2.68 -12.81 -0.90
C GLY A 217 -1.44 -12.17 -1.49
N LEU A 218 -0.38 -12.95 -1.71
CA LEU A 218 0.86 -12.50 -2.36
C LEU A 218 0.64 -12.03 -3.79
N THR A 219 -0.22 -12.73 -4.55
CA THR A 219 -0.59 -12.32 -5.92
C THR A 219 -1.32 -10.97 -5.91
N CYS A 220 -2.29 -10.81 -4.99
CA CYS A 220 -3.01 -9.55 -4.82
C CYS A 220 -2.04 -8.42 -4.43
N MET A 221 -1.15 -8.69 -3.48
CA MET A 221 -0.17 -7.71 -3.02
C MET A 221 0.79 -7.30 -4.14
N ALA A 222 1.28 -8.23 -4.96
CA ALA A 222 2.16 -7.91 -6.08
C ALA A 222 1.49 -6.98 -7.10
N ILE A 223 0.20 -7.19 -7.39
CA ILE A 223 -0.59 -6.33 -8.27
C ILE A 223 -0.73 -4.94 -7.63
N THR A 224 -1.14 -4.88 -6.38
CA THR A 224 -1.37 -3.63 -5.63
C THR A 224 -0.09 -2.81 -5.48
N HIS A 225 1.02 -3.46 -5.11
CA HIS A 225 2.34 -2.87 -4.98
C HIS A 225 2.84 -2.27 -6.30
N LYS A 226 2.63 -2.99 -7.41
CA LYS A 226 2.95 -2.47 -8.75
C LYS A 226 2.12 -1.25 -9.11
N HIS A 227 0.80 -1.28 -8.86
CA HIS A 227 -0.08 -0.14 -9.15
C HIS A 227 0.30 1.09 -8.32
N TYR A 228 0.65 0.88 -7.06
CA TYR A 228 1.13 1.94 -6.19
C TYR A 228 2.40 2.61 -6.73
N HIS A 229 3.43 1.83 -7.12
CA HIS A 229 4.66 2.38 -7.68
C HIS A 229 4.40 3.15 -8.98
N TYR A 230 3.56 2.61 -9.84
CA TYR A 230 3.16 3.32 -11.06
C TYR A 230 2.48 4.66 -10.74
N GLY A 231 1.49 4.67 -9.83
CA GLY A 231 0.79 5.89 -9.42
C GLY A 231 1.71 6.94 -8.78
N ALA A 232 2.59 6.49 -7.88
CA ALA A 232 3.60 7.35 -7.26
C ALA A 232 4.56 7.94 -8.31
N SER A 233 5.03 7.11 -9.24
CA SER A 233 5.88 7.53 -10.36
C SER A 233 5.18 8.54 -11.27
N LEU A 234 3.88 8.34 -11.53
CA LEU A 234 3.05 9.25 -12.33
C LEU A 234 2.95 10.64 -11.71
N HIS A 235 2.81 10.76 -10.39
CA HIS A 235 2.77 12.08 -9.74
C HIS A 235 4.05 12.89 -9.98
N TYR A 236 5.22 12.24 -9.93
CA TYR A 236 6.51 12.87 -10.26
C TYR A 236 6.60 13.25 -11.73
N LEU A 237 6.19 12.35 -12.64
CA LEU A 237 6.20 12.62 -14.07
C LEU A 237 5.41 13.89 -14.39
N GLU A 238 4.16 13.98 -13.94
CA GLU A 238 3.29 15.11 -14.28
C GLU A 238 3.74 16.42 -13.61
N ARG A 239 4.26 16.38 -12.37
CA ARG A 239 4.90 17.55 -11.77
C ARG A 239 6.14 18.00 -12.55
N GLY A 240 6.95 17.05 -13.00
CA GLY A 240 8.12 17.30 -13.84
C GLY A 240 7.75 18.00 -15.14
N ARG A 241 6.65 17.60 -15.79
CA ARG A 241 6.12 18.28 -16.99
C ARG A 241 5.74 19.72 -16.69
N CYS A 242 5.09 19.98 -15.56
CA CYS A 242 4.77 21.34 -15.13
C CYS A 242 6.04 22.19 -14.94
N TRP A 243 7.08 21.64 -14.29
CA TRP A 243 8.37 22.33 -14.15
C TRP A 243 9.01 22.66 -15.50
N LEU A 244 8.99 21.71 -16.44
CA LEU A 244 9.55 21.93 -17.75
C LEU A 244 8.78 23.02 -18.52
N ALA A 245 7.46 23.06 -18.39
CA ALA A 245 6.62 24.12 -18.96
C ALA A 245 6.93 25.50 -18.36
N GLN A 246 7.34 25.56 -17.09
CA GLN A 246 7.85 26.77 -16.44
C GLN A 246 9.32 27.09 -16.74
N GLN A 247 9.97 26.33 -17.62
CA GLN A 247 11.39 26.45 -17.97
C GLN A 247 12.36 26.11 -16.81
N GLU A 248 11.87 25.39 -15.79
CA GLU A 248 12.65 24.90 -14.64
C GLU A 248 13.24 23.51 -14.94
N ALA A 249 14.13 23.44 -15.94
CA ALA A 249 14.66 22.19 -16.48
C ALA A 249 15.37 21.30 -15.43
N ALA A 250 16.01 21.90 -14.42
CA ALA A 250 16.68 21.15 -13.36
C ALA A 250 15.67 20.41 -12.47
N LEU A 251 14.57 21.07 -12.08
CA LEU A 251 13.51 20.46 -11.28
C LEU A 251 12.78 19.38 -12.09
N ALA A 252 12.50 19.64 -13.36
CA ALA A 252 11.92 18.66 -14.27
C ALA A 252 12.79 17.39 -14.39
N TYR A 253 14.11 17.56 -14.52
CA TYR A 253 15.05 16.44 -14.57
C TYR A 253 15.08 15.64 -13.27
N MET A 254 15.10 16.31 -12.11
CA MET A 254 15.05 15.64 -10.80
C MET A 254 13.78 14.80 -10.65
N ASP A 255 12.62 15.33 -11.04
CA ASP A 255 11.36 14.61 -11.00
C ASP A 255 11.33 13.44 -12.00
N ALA A 256 11.90 13.60 -13.19
CA ALA A 256 12.00 12.53 -14.17
C ALA A 256 12.87 11.35 -13.70
N VAL A 257 14.02 11.65 -13.06
CA VAL A 257 14.88 10.63 -12.43
C VAL A 257 14.09 9.91 -11.34
N ARG A 258 13.41 10.67 -10.47
CA ARG A 258 12.66 10.09 -9.35
C ARG A 258 11.50 9.21 -9.83
N ALA A 259 10.79 9.61 -10.87
CA ALA A 259 9.75 8.78 -11.49
C ALA A 259 10.32 7.44 -12.00
N CYS A 260 11.49 7.46 -12.65
CA CYS A 260 12.16 6.23 -13.12
C CYS A 260 12.67 5.34 -11.97
N ASP A 261 13.15 5.93 -10.88
CA ASP A 261 13.62 5.21 -9.69
C ASP A 261 12.47 4.48 -8.98
N ILE A 262 11.29 5.10 -8.91
CA ILE A 262 10.10 4.52 -8.28
C ILE A 262 9.54 3.36 -9.11
N ASP A 263 9.41 3.55 -10.42
CA ASP A 263 8.94 2.49 -11.33
C ASP A 263 9.86 2.37 -12.55
N ILE A 264 10.76 1.39 -12.47
CA ILE A 264 11.69 1.06 -13.55
C ILE A 264 11.00 0.58 -14.83
N HIS A 265 9.70 0.29 -14.81
CA HIS A 265 8.92 -0.13 -15.97
C HIS A 265 8.04 1.00 -16.54
N HIS A 266 8.00 2.17 -15.91
CA HIS A 266 7.23 3.32 -16.39
C HIS A 266 7.87 3.92 -17.65
N ARG A 267 7.30 3.60 -18.82
CA ARG A 267 7.86 3.97 -20.12
C ARG A 267 7.80 5.47 -20.37
N GLU A 268 6.69 6.13 -20.05
CA GLU A 268 6.52 7.58 -20.22
C GLU A 268 7.54 8.36 -19.40
N ALA A 269 7.81 7.96 -18.15
CA ALA A 269 8.84 8.57 -17.30
C ALA A 269 10.24 8.49 -17.95
N LYS A 270 10.59 7.34 -18.55
CA LYS A 270 11.88 7.20 -19.25
C LYS A 270 11.99 8.09 -20.47
N LEU A 271 10.92 8.22 -21.25
CA LEU A 271 10.90 9.13 -22.41
C LEU A 271 11.05 10.58 -21.94
N PHE A 272 10.32 10.96 -20.91
CA PHE A 272 10.39 12.29 -20.32
C PHE A 272 11.78 12.59 -19.72
N LEU A 273 12.47 11.60 -19.15
CA LEU A 273 13.86 11.77 -18.69
C LEU A 273 14.80 12.24 -19.81
N PHE A 274 14.69 11.67 -21.02
CA PHE A 274 15.47 12.13 -22.17
C PHE A 274 15.12 13.56 -22.59
N GLU A 275 13.84 13.93 -22.52
CA GLU A 275 13.38 15.31 -22.81
C GLU A 275 13.95 16.30 -21.80
N ALA A 276 13.90 15.97 -20.51
CA ALA A 276 14.44 16.79 -19.43
C ALA A 276 15.97 16.91 -19.49
N GLN A 277 16.69 15.82 -19.83
CA GLN A 277 18.15 15.85 -20.07
C GLN A 277 18.51 16.85 -21.18
N LYS A 278 17.81 16.79 -22.31
CA LYS A 278 18.02 17.70 -23.42
C LYS A 278 17.76 19.16 -23.02
N ALA A 279 16.71 19.41 -22.25
CA ALA A 279 16.41 20.75 -21.74
C ALA A 279 17.48 21.27 -20.78
N LEU A 280 18.09 20.38 -19.98
CA LEU A 280 19.19 20.68 -19.07
C LEU A 280 20.56 20.79 -19.77
N LYS A 281 20.64 20.44 -21.06
CA LYS A 281 21.88 20.37 -21.88
C LYS A 281 22.89 19.34 -21.37
N LEU A 282 22.39 18.24 -20.81
CA LEU A 282 23.16 17.02 -20.49
C LEU A 282 23.00 15.99 -21.62
#